data_AF-A0A521QNT1-F1
#
_entry.id   AF-A0A521QNT1-F1
#
_cell.length_a   1.000
_cell.length_b   1.000
_cell.length_c   1.000
_cell.angle_alpha   90.00
_cell.angle_beta   90.00
_cell.angle_gamma   90.00
#
_symmetry.space_group_name_H-M   'P 1'
#
loop_
_entity.id
_entity.type
_entity.pdbx_description
1 polymer ?
#
loop_
_entity_poly.entity_id
_entity_poly.type
_entity_poly.pdbx_seq_one_letter_code
_entity_poly.pdbx_strand_id
1 'polypeptide(L)'
;MADWNNPVNTSLYTDVMQMIKDRDNAAITMLGTGSMPSNLPNGAMRFNTSTYLFEKLWDGVFYTQAISIAGGGTSATTAAGARTNLGLGVVATANVVPIAWGGTQATDAAGARSNLGLGSMATQNFNAVWITGGTITGIAALGIAFGGTGATTAAGVRSNLGLGSLATLNAVGVGEIWDGNITTSKLQDLAVTTAKLADGSVTDAKIAPGLNGKGTRTVSTSTPSSGNNGDIWYQV
;
A
#
# COMPACT_ATOMS: atom_id res chain seq x y z
N MET A 1 32.21 -23.46 96.50
CA MET A 1 31.03 -22.64 96.83
C MET A 1 31.30 -21.24 96.27
N ALA A 2 30.33 -20.59 95.63
CA ALA A 2 30.50 -19.24 95.12
C ALA A 2 30.88 -18.28 96.27
N ASP A 3 31.85 -17.40 96.04
CA ASP A 3 32.20 -16.34 96.99
C ASP A 3 31.23 -15.18 96.81
N TRP A 4 30.33 -15.00 97.78
CA TRP A 4 29.27 -14.00 97.74
C TRP A 4 29.75 -12.59 98.10
N ASN A 5 30.99 -12.43 98.57
CA ASN A 5 31.56 -11.13 98.94
C ASN A 5 32.36 -10.48 97.81
N ASN A 6 32.70 -11.23 96.76
CA ASN A 6 33.28 -10.71 95.53
C ASN A 6 32.73 -11.50 94.34
N PRO A 7 31.51 -11.19 93.87
CA PRO A 7 30.90 -11.90 92.74
C PRO A 7 31.62 -11.51 91.46
N VAL A 8 32.76 -12.16 91.19
CA VAL A 8 33.29 -12.24 89.84
C VAL A 8 32.33 -13.17 89.12
N ASN A 9 31.35 -12.60 88.41
CA ASN A 9 30.62 -13.36 87.40
C ASN A 9 31.68 -13.99 86.51
N THR A 10 31.87 -15.30 86.66
CA THR A 10 32.82 -16.07 85.87
C THR A 10 32.48 -15.79 84.42
N SER A 11 33.46 -15.36 83.60
CA SER A 11 33.19 -14.86 82.24
C SER A 11 32.29 -15.82 81.45
N LEU A 12 32.39 -17.12 81.73
CA LEU A 12 31.56 -18.19 81.19
C LEU A 12 30.04 -17.93 81.25
N TYR A 13 29.47 -17.36 82.31
CA TYR A 13 28.03 -17.09 82.36
C TYR A 13 27.65 -15.90 81.47
N THR A 14 28.44 -14.81 81.51
CA THR A 14 28.24 -13.64 80.65
C THR A 14 28.47 -13.96 79.18
N ASP A 15 29.45 -14.82 78.88
CA ASP A 15 29.80 -15.27 77.54
C ASP A 15 28.70 -16.18 76.95
N VAL A 16 28.15 -17.09 77.76
CA VAL A 16 27.02 -17.94 77.36
C VAL A 16 25.76 -17.10 77.11
N MET A 17 25.48 -16.12 77.96
CA MET A 17 24.33 -15.22 77.76
C MET A 17 24.51 -14.30 76.56
N GLN A 18 25.74 -13.89 76.26
CA GLN A 18 26.04 -13.11 75.05
C GLN A 18 25.90 -13.99 73.80
N MET A 19 26.37 -15.23 73.82
CA MET A 19 26.15 -16.21 72.76
C MET A 19 24.68 -16.45 72.46
N ILE A 20 23.85 -16.58 73.50
CA ILE A 20 22.40 -16.78 73.32
C ILE A 20 21.78 -15.52 72.71
N LYS A 21 22.16 -14.32 73.16
CA LYS A 21 21.69 -13.05 72.57
C LYS A 21 22.11 -12.91 71.11
N ASP A 22 23.35 -13.24 70.76
CA ASP A 22 23.85 -13.12 69.39
C ASP A 22 23.21 -14.16 68.47
N ARG A 23 22.97 -15.38 68.98
CA ARG A 23 22.21 -16.41 68.26
C ARG A 23 20.78 -15.98 68.02
N ASP A 24 20.09 -15.51 69.05
CA ASP A 24 18.69 -15.11 68.97
C ASP A 24 18.56 -13.85 68.10
N ASN A 25 19.50 -12.90 68.17
CA ASN A 25 19.56 -11.72 67.31
C ASN A 25 19.82 -12.07 65.84
N ALA A 26 20.75 -13.00 65.56
CA ALA A 26 21.00 -13.49 64.20
C ALA A 26 19.79 -14.24 63.64
N ALA A 27 19.10 -15.03 64.46
CA ALA A 27 17.89 -15.76 64.09
C ALA A 27 16.69 -14.82 63.84
N ILE A 28 16.56 -13.75 64.62
CA ILE A 28 15.44 -12.80 64.52
C ILE A 28 15.63 -11.81 63.37
N THR A 29 16.84 -11.27 63.20
CA THR A 29 17.05 -10.17 62.24
C THR A 29 17.30 -10.64 60.83
N MET A 30 17.76 -11.90 60.63
CA MET A 30 18.26 -12.38 59.33
C MET A 30 19.35 -11.48 58.71
N LEU A 31 19.94 -10.53 59.45
CA LEU A 31 20.89 -9.53 58.94
C LEU A 31 22.30 -9.88 59.42
N GLY A 32 23.17 -10.28 58.50
CA GLY A 32 24.53 -10.68 58.83
C GLY A 32 25.50 -9.50 58.94
N THR A 33 25.58 -8.84 60.10
CA THR A 33 26.55 -7.73 60.30
C THR A 33 27.53 -7.93 61.46
N GLY A 34 27.65 -9.15 62.02
CA GLY A 34 28.62 -9.47 63.09
C GLY A 34 29.28 -10.84 62.92
N SER A 35 30.28 -11.15 63.77
CA SER A 35 30.92 -12.46 63.89
C SER A 35 29.87 -13.51 64.27
N MET A 36 29.39 -14.24 63.27
CA MET A 36 28.25 -15.14 63.40
C MET A 36 28.55 -16.30 64.37
N PRO A 37 27.53 -16.81 65.07
CA PRO A 37 27.67 -18.03 65.86
C PRO A 37 28.20 -19.18 64.97
N SER A 38 29.24 -19.88 65.44
CA SER A 38 29.87 -20.99 64.70
C SER A 38 29.02 -22.27 64.63
N ASN A 39 27.86 -22.28 65.28
CA ASN A 39 26.97 -23.44 65.43
C ASN A 39 25.63 -23.30 64.71
N LEU A 40 25.54 -22.44 63.68
CA LEU A 40 24.34 -22.35 62.87
C LEU A 40 24.04 -23.71 62.21
N PRO A 41 22.81 -24.22 62.32
CA PRO A 41 22.44 -25.47 61.69
C PRO A 41 22.50 -25.35 60.17
N ASN A 42 22.80 -26.47 59.52
CA ASN A 42 22.71 -26.56 58.07
C ASN A 42 21.29 -26.18 57.62
N GLY A 43 21.20 -25.25 56.66
CA GLY A 43 19.96 -24.67 56.17
C GLY A 43 19.58 -23.32 56.78
N ALA A 44 20.36 -22.77 57.73
CA ALA A 44 20.15 -21.41 58.21
C ALA A 44 20.18 -20.40 57.06
N MET A 45 19.20 -19.49 57.04
CA MET A 45 19.07 -18.44 56.02
C MET A 45 19.51 -17.09 56.57
N ARG A 46 20.19 -16.30 55.73
CA ARG A 46 20.52 -14.90 56.01
C ARG A 46 20.25 -14.02 54.79
N PHE A 47 19.98 -12.74 55.03
CA PHE A 47 20.09 -11.67 54.05
C PHE A 47 21.47 -11.02 54.18
N ASN A 48 22.29 -11.15 53.14
CA ASN A 48 23.59 -10.49 53.05
C ASN A 48 23.37 -9.06 52.54
N THR A 49 23.54 -8.07 53.42
CA THR A 49 23.31 -6.65 53.08
C THR A 49 24.37 -6.05 52.17
N SER A 50 25.54 -6.68 52.07
CA SER A 50 26.62 -6.23 51.17
C SER A 50 26.36 -6.65 49.72
N THR A 51 25.76 -7.82 49.51
CA THR A 51 25.42 -8.35 48.18
C THR A 51 23.94 -8.21 47.84
N TYR A 52 23.09 -7.87 48.81
CA TYR A 52 21.62 -7.85 48.72
C TYR A 52 21.02 -9.21 48.31
N LEU A 53 21.64 -10.32 48.71
CA LEU A 53 21.21 -11.67 48.37
C LEU A 53 20.84 -12.47 49.62
N PHE A 54 19.84 -13.36 49.48
CA PHE A 54 19.66 -14.41 50.46
C PHE A 54 20.73 -15.47 50.28
N GLU A 55 21.28 -15.94 51.38
CA GLU A 55 22.29 -16.99 51.41
C GLU A 55 21.85 -18.08 52.39
N LYS A 56 22.11 -19.33 52.04
CA LYS A 56 21.82 -20.51 52.86
C LYS A 56 23.13 -21.13 53.31
N LEU A 57 23.23 -21.40 54.61
CA LEU A 57 24.37 -22.10 55.19
C LEU A 57 24.30 -23.59 54.83
N TRP A 58 25.37 -24.15 54.29
CA TRP A 58 25.57 -25.58 54.13
C TRP A 58 27.02 -25.96 54.44
N ASP A 59 27.22 -26.93 55.33
CA ASP A 59 28.54 -27.39 55.79
C ASP A 59 29.51 -26.24 56.19
N GLY A 60 29.00 -25.24 56.90
CA GLY A 60 29.80 -24.11 57.41
C GLY A 60 30.08 -23.01 56.38
N VAL A 61 29.62 -23.15 55.13
CA VAL A 61 29.77 -22.15 54.05
C VAL A 61 28.42 -21.60 53.62
N PHE A 62 28.33 -20.30 53.42
CA PHE A 62 27.13 -19.66 52.87
C PHE A 62 27.17 -19.68 51.35
N TYR A 63 26.11 -20.24 50.75
CA TYR A 63 25.91 -20.23 49.32
C TYR A 63 24.77 -19.28 48.98
N THR A 64 24.92 -18.51 47.90
CA THR A 64 23.83 -17.71 47.36
C THR A 64 22.62 -18.59 47.11
N GLN A 65 21.54 -18.31 47.82
CA GLN A 65 20.27 -18.96 47.61
C GLN A 65 19.50 -18.15 46.58
N ALA A 66 19.51 -18.63 45.34
CA ALA A 66 18.59 -18.11 44.33
C ALA A 66 17.16 -18.32 44.83
N ILE A 67 16.39 -17.24 44.94
CA ILE A 67 14.96 -17.35 45.16
C ILE A 67 14.37 -17.74 43.81
N SER A 68 13.81 -18.94 43.71
CA SER A 68 13.24 -19.39 42.44
C SER A 68 12.10 -18.46 42.01
N ILE A 69 11.90 -18.30 40.70
CA ILE A 69 10.72 -17.57 40.18
C ILE A 69 9.42 -18.22 40.69
N ALA A 70 9.47 -19.54 40.94
CA ALA A 70 8.40 -20.32 41.56
C ALA A 70 8.26 -20.12 43.08
N GLY A 71 9.11 -19.29 43.71
CA GLY A 71 9.30 -19.28 45.15
C GLY A 71 9.81 -17.98 45.78
N GLY A 72 9.72 -16.80 45.14
CA GLY A 72 9.81 -15.55 45.92
C GLY A 72 10.62 -14.35 45.41
N GLY A 73 10.59 -14.04 44.12
CA GLY A 73 10.49 -12.61 43.78
C GLY A 73 9.05 -12.08 43.92
N THR A 74 8.10 -13.02 43.86
CA THR A 74 6.69 -12.77 43.61
C THR A 74 5.75 -13.58 44.51
N SER A 75 6.24 -14.60 45.22
CA SER A 75 5.42 -15.60 45.95
C SER A 75 4.49 -16.45 45.06
N ALA A 76 4.72 -16.53 43.76
CA ALA A 76 3.91 -17.34 42.84
C ALA A 76 4.54 -18.72 42.55
N THR A 77 3.73 -19.79 42.57
CA THR A 77 4.17 -21.17 42.27
C THR A 77 4.01 -21.57 40.80
N THR A 78 3.50 -20.66 39.95
CA THR A 78 3.36 -20.86 38.51
C THR A 78 4.00 -19.70 37.75
N ALA A 79 4.48 -19.97 36.54
CA ALA A 79 4.98 -18.90 35.65
C ALA A 79 3.91 -17.82 35.39
N ALA A 80 2.62 -18.18 35.38
CA ALA A 80 1.52 -17.24 35.24
C ALA A 80 1.42 -16.29 36.44
N GLY A 81 1.43 -16.82 37.67
CA GLY A 81 1.41 -15.99 38.87
C GLY A 81 2.64 -15.09 38.98
N ALA A 82 3.82 -15.58 38.57
CA ALA A 82 5.03 -14.76 38.61
C ALA A 82 4.94 -13.54 37.68
N ARG A 83 4.35 -13.70 36.48
CA ARG A 83 4.12 -12.56 35.56
C ARG A 83 3.13 -11.56 36.11
N THR A 84 2.04 -12.02 36.75
CA THR A 84 1.06 -11.14 37.41
C THR A 84 1.72 -10.29 38.48
N ASN A 85 2.52 -10.91 39.34
CA ASN A 85 3.13 -10.25 40.49
C ASN A 85 4.28 -9.31 40.10
N LEU A 86 4.91 -9.53 38.94
CA LEU A 86 5.85 -8.60 38.32
C LEU A 86 5.16 -7.52 37.46
N GLY A 87 3.83 -7.58 37.30
CA GLY A 87 3.07 -6.60 36.50
C GLY A 87 3.34 -6.67 34.99
N LEU A 88 3.89 -7.77 34.47
CA LEU A 88 4.36 -7.86 33.08
C LEU A 88 3.24 -7.95 32.03
N GLY A 89 1.98 -8.03 32.48
CA GLY A 89 0.81 -8.02 31.61
C GLY A 89 0.68 -9.24 30.68
N VAL A 90 -0.38 -9.25 29.87
CA VAL A 90 -0.72 -10.37 28.97
C VAL A 90 0.23 -10.49 27.76
N VAL A 91 0.94 -9.40 27.42
CA VAL A 91 1.90 -9.36 26.31
C VAL A 91 3.15 -10.21 26.61
N ALA A 92 3.51 -10.39 27.88
CA ALA A 92 4.69 -11.15 28.30
C ALA A 92 4.68 -12.64 27.92
N THR A 93 3.56 -13.18 27.45
CA THR A 93 3.47 -14.56 26.92
C THR A 93 2.99 -14.65 25.49
N ALA A 94 2.77 -13.51 24.84
CA ALA A 94 2.30 -13.52 23.47
C ALA A 94 3.44 -13.92 22.53
N ASN A 95 3.26 -14.99 21.77
CA ASN A 95 4.18 -15.31 20.65
C ASN A 95 4.07 -14.26 19.54
N VAL A 96 2.85 -13.73 19.35
CA VAL A 96 2.54 -12.61 18.46
C VAL A 96 1.62 -11.66 19.23
N VAL A 97 1.97 -10.37 19.29
CA VAL A 97 1.17 -9.36 20.00
C VAL A 97 -0.10 -9.06 19.18
N PRO A 98 -1.31 -9.34 19.71
CA PRO A 98 -2.56 -8.99 19.05
C PRO A 98 -2.69 -7.47 18.84
N ILE A 99 -3.47 -7.09 17.82
CA ILE A 99 -3.64 -5.68 17.43
C ILE A 99 -4.11 -4.80 18.60
N ALA A 100 -5.03 -5.32 19.42
CA ALA A 100 -5.53 -4.68 20.64
C ALA A 100 -4.44 -4.20 21.61
N TRP A 101 -3.25 -4.82 21.56
CA TRP A 101 -2.13 -4.54 22.46
C TRP A 101 -0.87 -4.09 21.70
N GLY A 102 -0.93 -3.98 20.37
CA GLY A 102 0.20 -3.73 19.47
C GLY A 102 0.64 -2.27 19.36
N GLY A 103 0.44 -1.46 20.40
CA GLY A 103 0.90 -0.06 20.46
C GLY A 103 0.16 0.93 19.56
N THR A 104 -0.81 0.47 18.75
CA THR A 104 -1.67 1.36 17.94
C THR A 104 -2.89 1.86 18.71
N GLN A 105 -3.19 1.34 19.90
CA GLN A 105 -4.46 1.55 20.61
C GLN A 105 -5.73 1.13 19.83
N ALA A 106 -5.59 0.39 18.74
CA ALA A 106 -6.73 -0.10 17.96
C ALA A 106 -7.14 -1.50 18.39
N THR A 107 -8.44 -1.78 18.43
CA THR A 107 -8.97 -3.12 18.72
C THR A 107 -9.22 -3.97 17.47
N ASP A 108 -9.05 -3.39 16.28
CA ASP A 108 -9.21 -4.06 14.99
C ASP A 108 -8.12 -3.64 13.98
N ALA A 109 -8.04 -4.38 12.87
CA ALA A 109 -7.05 -4.10 11.83
C ALA A 109 -7.29 -2.76 11.11
N ALA A 110 -8.54 -2.29 11.03
CA ALA A 110 -8.86 -1.01 10.40
C ALA A 110 -8.31 0.17 11.21
N GLY A 111 -8.58 0.20 12.51
CA GLY A 111 -8.05 1.21 13.42
C GLY A 111 -6.52 1.17 13.48
N ALA A 112 -5.90 -0.01 13.44
CA ALA A 112 -4.44 -0.11 13.47
C ALA A 112 -3.79 0.55 12.24
N ARG A 113 -4.35 0.32 11.05
CA ARG A 113 -3.89 0.99 9.82
C ARG A 113 -4.10 2.49 9.87
N SER A 114 -5.22 2.94 10.44
CA SER A 114 -5.53 4.36 10.63
C SER A 114 -4.48 5.03 11.54
N ASN A 115 -4.18 4.42 12.69
CA ASN A 115 -3.28 5.00 13.69
C ASN A 115 -1.81 5.01 13.22
N LEU A 116 -1.45 4.14 12.28
CA LEU A 116 -0.16 4.16 11.58
C LEU A 116 -0.12 5.12 10.38
N GLY A 117 -1.24 5.75 10.02
CA GLY A 117 -1.30 6.69 8.90
C GLY A 117 -1.16 6.06 7.51
N LEU A 118 -1.41 4.75 7.37
CA LEU A 118 -1.14 3.99 6.13
C LEU A 118 -2.14 4.28 4.99
N GLY A 119 -3.20 5.04 5.27
CA GLY A 119 -4.19 5.49 4.28
C GLY A 119 -5.03 4.36 3.65
N SER A 120 -5.82 4.71 2.63
CA SER A 120 -6.70 3.77 1.93
C SER A 120 -5.96 2.75 1.06
N MET A 121 -4.69 2.99 0.74
CA MET A 121 -3.87 2.04 -0.05
C MET A 121 -3.66 0.73 0.72
N ALA A 122 -3.48 0.81 2.04
CA ALA A 122 -3.29 -0.36 2.89
C ALA A 122 -4.53 -1.27 3.02
N THR A 123 -5.66 -0.88 2.42
CA THR A 123 -6.90 -1.68 2.39
C THR A 123 -7.27 -2.22 1.02
N GLN A 124 -6.64 -1.72 -0.05
CA GLN A 124 -7.02 -2.10 -1.40
C GLN A 124 -6.39 -3.45 -1.78
N ASN A 125 -7.13 -4.27 -2.51
CA ASN A 125 -6.58 -5.52 -3.03
C ASN A 125 -5.54 -5.21 -4.11
N PHE A 126 -4.48 -6.02 -4.19
CA PHE A 126 -3.42 -5.85 -5.20
C PHE A 126 -3.93 -5.84 -6.65
N ASN A 127 -5.08 -6.47 -6.89
CA ASN A 127 -5.75 -6.56 -8.18
C ASN A 127 -6.95 -5.60 -8.34
N ALA A 128 -7.27 -4.81 -7.31
CA ALA A 128 -8.40 -3.88 -7.31
C ALA A 128 -8.00 -2.59 -6.61
N VAL A 129 -6.93 -1.96 -7.11
CA VAL A 129 -6.50 -0.64 -6.67
C VAL A 129 -7.27 0.41 -7.46
N TRP A 130 -8.05 1.22 -6.76
CA TRP A 130 -8.74 2.39 -7.28
C TRP A 130 -7.82 3.61 -7.22
N ILE A 131 -7.50 4.16 -8.38
CA ILE A 131 -6.76 5.42 -8.52
C ILE A 131 -7.73 6.44 -9.09
N THR A 132 -8.20 7.36 -8.24
CA THR A 132 -9.15 8.42 -8.63
C THR A 132 -8.48 9.78 -8.51
N GLY A 133 -8.29 10.44 -9.67
CA GLY A 133 -7.53 11.69 -9.74
C GLY A 133 -6.02 11.48 -9.56
N GLY A 134 -5.21 12.24 -10.31
CA GLY A 134 -3.74 12.18 -10.25
C GLY A 134 -3.08 11.78 -11.57
N THR A 135 -1.76 11.56 -11.52
CA THR A 135 -0.95 11.10 -12.65
C THR A 135 -0.28 9.79 -12.30
N ILE A 136 -0.40 8.80 -13.18
CA ILE A 136 0.36 7.55 -13.09
C ILE A 136 1.60 7.74 -13.97
N THR A 137 2.79 7.73 -13.36
CA THR A 137 4.08 7.93 -14.05
C THR A 137 4.92 6.66 -13.97
N GLY A 138 5.89 6.49 -14.87
CA GLY A 138 6.85 5.36 -14.82
C GLY A 138 6.31 4.01 -15.28
N ILE A 139 5.12 3.96 -15.89
CA ILE A 139 4.60 2.75 -16.55
C ILE A 139 4.90 2.76 -18.05
N ALA A 140 5.00 1.57 -18.65
CA ALA A 140 4.91 1.45 -20.10
C ALA A 140 3.57 2.04 -20.57
N ALA A 141 3.56 2.65 -21.75
CA ALA A 141 2.35 3.23 -22.32
C ALA A 141 1.21 2.20 -22.28
N LEU A 142 0.09 2.56 -21.65
CA LEU A 142 -1.09 1.71 -21.60
C LEU A 142 -1.62 1.56 -23.03
N GLY A 143 -1.55 0.34 -23.56
CA GLY A 143 -2.11 0.03 -24.87
C GLY A 143 -3.59 0.43 -24.93
N ILE A 144 -4.04 0.86 -26.11
CA ILE A 144 -5.42 1.32 -26.34
C ILE A 144 -6.45 0.26 -25.88
N ALA A 145 -6.13 -1.04 -26.01
CA ALA A 145 -6.97 -2.15 -25.58
C ALA A 145 -7.11 -2.29 -24.05
N PHE A 146 -6.21 -1.70 -23.27
CA PHE A 146 -6.15 -1.82 -21.81
C PHE A 146 -6.53 -0.50 -21.09
N GLY A 147 -7.34 0.34 -21.73
CA GLY A 147 -7.96 1.48 -21.05
C GLY A 147 -7.07 2.72 -20.93
N GLY A 148 -6.01 2.84 -21.74
CA GLY A 148 -5.21 4.08 -21.85
C GLY A 148 -6.03 5.32 -22.25
N THR A 149 -7.29 5.14 -22.64
CA THR A 149 -8.25 6.22 -22.91
C THR A 149 -9.29 6.41 -21.82
N GLY A 150 -9.51 5.47 -20.89
CA GLY A 150 -10.60 5.52 -19.91
C GLY A 150 -12.00 5.19 -20.46
N ALA A 151 -12.12 4.70 -21.71
CA ALA A 151 -13.39 4.31 -22.31
C ALA A 151 -13.61 2.78 -22.28
N THR A 152 -14.86 2.36 -22.09
CA THR A 152 -15.29 0.93 -22.11
C THR A 152 -15.96 0.51 -23.42
N THR A 153 -16.08 1.42 -24.40
CA THR A 153 -16.67 1.15 -25.72
C THR A 153 -15.75 1.65 -26.82
N ALA A 154 -15.82 1.03 -28.01
CA ALA A 154 -15.04 1.46 -29.17
C ALA A 154 -15.33 2.92 -29.56
N ALA A 155 -16.57 3.40 -29.35
CA ALA A 155 -16.93 4.81 -29.57
C ALA A 155 -16.22 5.75 -28.60
N GLY A 156 -16.19 5.43 -27.30
CA GLY A 156 -15.48 6.24 -26.31
C GLY A 156 -13.97 6.27 -26.56
N VAL A 157 -13.36 5.15 -26.99
CA VAL A 157 -11.93 5.10 -27.35
C VAL A 157 -11.63 6.09 -28.48
N ARG A 158 -12.43 6.11 -29.54
CA ARG A 158 -12.25 7.04 -30.67
C ARG A 158 -12.41 8.50 -30.25
N SER A 159 -13.39 8.79 -29.39
CA SER A 159 -13.60 10.13 -28.83
C SER A 159 -12.39 10.61 -28.04
N ASN A 160 -11.87 9.77 -27.15
CA ASN A 160 -10.77 10.13 -26.25
C ASN A 160 -9.43 10.27 -26.99
N LEU A 161 -9.27 9.60 -28.14
CA LEU A 161 -8.15 9.79 -29.05
C LEU A 161 -8.34 10.94 -30.05
N GLY A 162 -9.52 11.57 -30.10
CA GLY A 162 -9.82 12.65 -31.04
C GLY A 162 -9.88 12.24 -32.51
N LEU A 163 -10.22 10.98 -32.81
CA LEU A 163 -10.16 10.44 -34.18
C LEU A 163 -11.31 10.89 -35.11
N GLY A 164 -12.33 11.58 -34.57
CA GLY A 164 -13.48 12.09 -35.34
C GLY A 164 -14.41 10.99 -35.89
N SER A 165 -15.40 11.41 -36.70
CA SER A 165 -16.42 10.51 -37.28
C SER A 165 -15.88 9.61 -38.39
N LEU A 166 -14.88 10.08 -39.15
CA LEU A 166 -14.29 9.32 -40.26
C LEU A 166 -13.67 7.99 -39.79
N ALA A 167 -13.21 7.92 -38.54
CA ALA A 167 -12.67 6.71 -37.92
C ALA A 167 -13.67 5.55 -37.76
N THR A 168 -14.95 5.74 -38.10
CA THR A 168 -15.98 4.69 -38.10
C THR A 168 -16.45 4.27 -39.47
N LEU A 169 -16.06 4.99 -40.52
CA LEU A 169 -16.58 4.74 -41.85
C LEU A 169 -15.74 3.67 -42.56
N ASN A 170 -16.43 2.76 -43.25
CA ASN A 170 -15.79 1.77 -44.12
C ASN A 170 -15.29 2.40 -45.43
N ALA A 171 -15.92 3.50 -45.87
CA ALA A 171 -15.58 4.23 -47.07
C ALA A 171 -16.00 5.70 -46.92
N VAL A 172 -15.33 6.59 -47.64
CA VAL A 172 -15.75 8.00 -47.79
C VAL A 172 -16.86 8.05 -48.84
N GLY A 173 -18.07 8.42 -48.42
CA GLY A 173 -19.22 8.61 -49.28
C GLY A 173 -19.49 10.08 -49.59
N VAL A 174 -20.67 10.33 -50.18
CA VAL A 174 -21.07 11.68 -50.62
C VAL A 174 -21.33 12.61 -49.43
N GLY A 175 -21.81 12.08 -48.29
CA GLY A 175 -22.07 12.89 -47.09
C GLY A 175 -20.79 13.39 -46.40
N GLU A 176 -19.67 12.70 -46.60
CA GLU A 176 -18.38 13.06 -46.04
C GLU A 176 -17.61 14.06 -46.91
N ILE A 177 -18.04 14.26 -48.16
CA ILE A 177 -17.44 15.19 -49.12
C ILE A 177 -18.40 16.36 -49.30
N TRP A 178 -18.09 17.49 -48.68
CA TRP A 178 -18.94 18.68 -48.78
C TRP A 178 -18.90 19.30 -50.18
N ASP A 179 -19.97 20.01 -50.53
CA ASP A 179 -20.08 20.72 -51.81
C ASP A 179 -18.89 21.68 -52.01
N GLY A 180 -18.30 21.63 -53.19
CA GLY A 180 -17.11 22.42 -53.54
C GLY A 180 -15.79 21.89 -52.98
N ASN A 181 -15.78 20.85 -52.14
CA ASN A 181 -14.53 20.26 -51.66
C ASN A 181 -13.74 19.59 -52.78
N ILE A 182 -14.39 19.06 -53.81
CA ILE A 182 -13.73 18.56 -55.01
C ILE A 182 -13.57 19.72 -56.00
N THR A 183 -12.42 20.39 -55.92
CA THR A 183 -12.04 21.49 -56.81
C THR A 183 -11.37 20.97 -58.08
N THR A 184 -11.27 21.79 -59.12
CA THR A 184 -10.53 21.48 -60.34
C THR A 184 -9.09 21.05 -60.06
N SER A 185 -8.40 21.72 -59.14
CA SER A 185 -7.03 21.36 -58.73
C SER A 185 -6.89 19.99 -58.05
N LYS A 186 -7.97 19.44 -57.48
CA LYS A 186 -8.00 18.09 -56.88
C LYS A 186 -8.30 16.99 -57.91
N LEU A 187 -8.71 17.38 -59.11
CA LEU A 187 -8.90 16.50 -60.26
C LEU A 187 -7.76 16.74 -61.26
N GLN A 188 -6.80 15.82 -61.30
CA GLN A 188 -5.72 15.91 -62.29
C GLN A 188 -6.28 15.90 -63.72
N ASP A 189 -5.52 16.46 -64.67
CA ASP A 189 -5.88 16.42 -66.08
C ASP A 189 -6.15 14.96 -66.52
N LEU A 190 -7.27 14.76 -67.23
CA LEU A 190 -7.75 13.45 -67.67
C LEU A 190 -8.14 12.48 -66.53
N ALA A 191 -8.23 12.92 -65.27
CA ALA A 191 -8.62 12.06 -64.15
C ALA A 191 -10.04 11.50 -64.28
N VAL A 192 -10.95 12.24 -64.91
CA VAL A 192 -12.31 11.78 -65.24
C VAL A 192 -12.30 11.20 -66.65
N THR A 193 -12.22 9.88 -66.74
CA THR A 193 -12.23 9.16 -68.02
C THR A 193 -13.65 8.84 -68.48
N THR A 194 -13.82 8.48 -69.75
CA THR A 194 -15.14 8.08 -70.29
C THR A 194 -15.77 6.96 -69.49
N ALA A 195 -15.00 5.96 -69.04
CA ALA A 195 -15.52 4.86 -68.22
C ALA A 195 -16.04 5.30 -66.83
N LYS A 196 -15.60 6.45 -66.30
CA LYS A 196 -16.11 7.02 -65.04
C LYS A 196 -17.41 7.81 -65.22
N LEU A 197 -17.80 8.07 -66.47
CA LEU A 197 -19.02 8.79 -66.83
C LEU A 197 -19.98 7.80 -67.49
N ALA A 198 -21.06 7.46 -66.80
CA ALA A 198 -22.11 6.65 -67.41
C ALA A 198 -22.73 7.38 -68.62
N ASP A 199 -23.19 6.63 -69.62
CA ASP A 199 -23.83 7.20 -70.81
C ASP A 199 -25.00 8.12 -70.41
N GLY A 200 -25.02 9.33 -70.99
CA GLY A 200 -26.04 10.35 -70.69
C GLY A 200 -25.89 11.04 -69.32
N SER A 201 -24.88 10.69 -68.49
CA SER A 201 -24.67 11.33 -67.18
C SER A 201 -24.32 12.82 -67.29
N VAL A 202 -23.69 13.25 -68.38
CA VAL A 202 -23.48 14.65 -68.74
C VAL A 202 -24.58 15.07 -69.72
N THR A 203 -25.56 15.84 -69.23
CA THR A 203 -26.70 16.31 -70.02
C THR A 203 -26.43 17.70 -70.61
N ASP A 204 -27.25 18.13 -71.58
CA ASP A 204 -27.13 19.48 -72.17
C ASP A 204 -27.22 20.59 -71.10
N ALA A 205 -27.93 20.36 -69.98
CA ALA A 205 -28.01 21.30 -68.86
C ALA A 205 -26.70 21.39 -68.02
N LYS A 206 -25.82 20.39 -68.11
CA LYS A 206 -24.52 20.34 -67.41
C LYS A 206 -23.37 20.89 -68.28
N ILE A 207 -23.63 21.18 -69.55
CA ILE A 207 -22.67 21.73 -70.51
C ILE A 207 -23.04 23.18 -70.78
N ALA A 208 -22.07 24.09 -70.83
CA ALA A 208 -22.37 25.48 -71.18
C ALA A 208 -22.92 25.57 -72.62
N PRO A 209 -23.88 26.46 -72.91
CA PRO A 209 -24.41 26.64 -74.26
C PRO A 209 -23.31 26.81 -75.31
N GLY A 210 -23.42 26.10 -76.44
CA GLY A 210 -22.43 26.13 -77.54
C GLY A 210 -21.23 25.18 -77.37
N LEU A 211 -21.03 24.54 -76.20
CA LEU A 211 -19.97 23.55 -76.00
C LEU A 211 -20.41 22.10 -76.22
N ASN A 212 -21.72 21.84 -76.37
CA ASN A 212 -22.26 20.49 -76.52
C ASN A 212 -22.12 19.91 -77.94
N GLY A 213 -21.48 20.62 -78.88
CA GLY A 213 -21.30 20.18 -80.26
C GLY A 213 -22.60 20.01 -81.06
N LYS A 214 -23.75 20.26 -80.44
CA LYS A 214 -25.07 20.33 -81.09
C LYS A 214 -25.25 21.79 -81.52
N GLY A 215 -24.51 22.22 -82.53
CA GLY A 215 -24.73 23.55 -83.07
C GLY A 215 -26.16 23.73 -83.54
N THR A 216 -26.55 24.98 -83.72
CA THR A 216 -27.90 25.29 -84.18
C THR A 216 -27.97 24.85 -85.64
N ARG A 217 -28.92 23.97 -85.99
CA ARG A 217 -29.13 23.58 -87.39
C ARG A 217 -29.70 24.78 -88.15
N THR A 218 -28.82 25.61 -88.66
CA THR A 218 -29.18 26.78 -89.47
C THR A 218 -29.09 26.37 -90.93
N VAL A 219 -30.25 26.27 -91.60
CA VAL A 219 -30.29 26.09 -93.05
C VAL A 219 -30.22 27.49 -93.67
N SER A 220 -29.08 27.82 -94.26
CA SER A 220 -28.90 29.08 -95.01
C SER A 220 -28.59 28.78 -96.46
N THR A 221 -29.21 29.53 -97.37
CA THR A 221 -28.88 29.55 -98.80
C THR A 221 -27.71 30.49 -99.11
N SER A 222 -27.21 31.25 -98.13
CA SER A 222 -26.01 32.07 -98.26
C SER A 222 -24.76 31.28 -97.88
N THR A 223 -23.62 31.63 -98.47
CA THR A 223 -22.32 31.14 -97.99
C THR A 223 -22.16 31.48 -96.49
N PRO A 224 -21.69 30.55 -95.65
CA PRO A 224 -21.51 30.82 -94.23
C PRO A 224 -20.48 31.92 -94.03
N SER A 225 -20.89 33.08 -93.51
CA SER A 225 -19.99 34.21 -93.20
C SER A 225 -19.59 34.27 -91.72
N SER A 226 -20.23 33.45 -90.88
CA SER A 226 -19.96 33.28 -89.45
C SER A 226 -20.62 32.01 -88.95
N GLY A 227 -20.02 31.30 -88.00
CA GLY A 227 -20.62 30.15 -87.31
C GLY A 227 -19.88 29.84 -86.02
N ASN A 228 -20.61 29.38 -85.01
CA ASN A 228 -20.04 28.89 -83.76
C ASN A 228 -19.52 27.45 -83.93
N ASN A 229 -18.59 27.03 -83.06
CA ASN A 229 -18.09 25.66 -83.06
C ASN A 229 -19.27 24.69 -82.80
N GLY A 230 -19.51 23.77 -83.74
CA GLY A 230 -20.63 22.83 -83.72
C GLY A 230 -21.77 23.15 -84.68
N ASP A 231 -21.82 24.34 -85.29
CA ASP A 231 -22.85 24.66 -86.31
C ASP A 231 -22.67 23.79 -87.56
N ILE A 232 -23.76 23.14 -87.98
CA ILE A 232 -23.78 22.28 -89.17
C ILE A 232 -24.38 23.06 -90.34
N TRP A 233 -23.56 23.38 -91.34
CA TRP A 233 -23.96 24.07 -92.56
C TRP A 233 -24.19 23.07 -93.69
N TYR A 234 -25.37 23.12 -94.31
CA TYR A 234 -25.68 22.38 -95.53
C TYR A 234 -25.83 23.39 -96.66
N GLN A 235 -25.00 23.27 -97.71
CA GLN A 235 -25.28 23.92 -98.99
C GLN A 235 -26.34 23.08 -99.70
N VAL A 236 -27.47 23.70 -100.04
CA VAL A 236 -28.49 23.12 -100.91
C VAL A 236 -28.36 23.75 -102.28
#